data_AF-A0A2N6VNM8-F1
#
_entry.id   AF-A0A2N6VNM8-F1
#
_cell.length_a   1.000
_cell.length_b   1.000
_cell.length_c   1.000
_cell.angle_alpha   90.00
_cell.angle_beta   90.00
_cell.angle_gamma   90.00
#
_symmetry.space_group_name_H-M   'P 1'
#
loop_
_entity.id
_entity.type
_entity.pdbx_description
1 polymer ?
#
loop_
_entity_poly.entity_id
_entity_poly.type
_entity_poly.pdbx_seq_one_letter_code
_entity_poly.pdbx_strand_id
1 'polypeptide(L)'
;MESDMLKKDLTRTLTHGALAIAIGGGSLLAATGAAQAATPADNTSGAPSHAQAAGAGISRDEIIKRAEDRMAKAPYYSQGQDYFEDYRRDCSGFVSYAWNSGGPGEASFTFVPNGVAHNIAWEELQPGDAVTGPNHIVLVKAVNPDGSFELLEHGGGQSGKEAPNTRHATKDELISQGVGEPIRYNGVG
;
A
#
# COMPACT_ATOMS: atom_id res chain seq x y z
N MET A 1 16.41 40.63 14.46
CA MET A 1 15.24 39.76 14.72
C MET A 1 14.88 39.16 13.37
N GLU A 2 15.06 37.89 13.06
CA GLU A 2 15.39 36.70 13.84
C GLU A 2 16.20 35.78 12.92
N SER A 3 17.45 35.54 13.28
CA SER A 3 18.28 34.48 12.71
C SER A 3 18.69 33.62 13.90
N ASP A 4 17.75 32.80 14.40
CA ASP A 4 18.01 31.99 15.60
C ASP A 4 17.07 30.77 15.79
N MET A 5 16.69 30.07 14.72
CA MET A 5 15.86 28.84 14.84
C MET A 5 16.48 27.57 14.27
N LEU A 6 17.75 27.60 13.84
CA LEU A 6 18.51 26.38 13.55
C LEU A 6 19.49 26.11 14.69
N LYS A 7 19.07 25.27 15.65
CA LYS A 7 19.86 24.34 16.49
C LYS A 7 19.07 24.07 17.76
N LYS A 8 18.29 22.98 17.81
CA LYS A 8 18.07 22.25 19.05
C LYS A 8 17.60 20.82 18.77
N ASP A 9 18.43 19.91 19.24
CA ASP A 9 18.06 18.64 19.87
C ASP A 9 17.75 17.44 18.96
N LEU A 10 18.80 16.99 18.28
CA LEU A 10 18.99 15.62 17.83
C LEU A 10 19.44 14.73 19.01
N THR A 11 18.54 14.23 19.86
CA THR A 11 18.77 12.98 20.63
C THR A 11 17.48 12.49 21.29
N ARG A 12 16.93 11.35 20.85
CA ARG A 12 16.01 10.55 21.67
C ARG A 12 16.51 9.11 21.72
N THR A 13 17.16 8.82 22.83
CA THR A 13 17.61 7.51 23.32
C THR A 13 16.43 6.55 23.45
N LEU A 14 16.51 5.39 22.81
CA LEU A 14 15.58 4.27 23.01
C LEU A 14 16.08 3.40 24.17
N THR A 15 15.41 3.52 25.31
CA THR A 15 15.57 2.63 26.46
C THR A 15 14.86 1.30 26.19
N HIS A 16 15.63 0.21 26.13
CA HIS A 16 15.12 -1.16 26.07
C HIS A 16 14.64 -1.58 27.46
N GLY A 17 13.34 -1.85 27.61
CA GLY A 17 12.76 -2.46 28.80
C GLY A 17 12.68 -3.97 28.63
N ALA A 18 13.50 -4.73 29.38
CA ALA A 18 13.36 -6.17 29.55
C ALA A 18 12.35 -6.46 30.67
N LEU A 19 11.42 -7.40 30.45
CA LEU A 19 10.59 -7.97 31.51
C LEU A 19 10.81 -9.48 31.58
N ALA A 20 11.49 -9.91 32.64
CA ALA A 20 11.61 -11.30 33.04
C ALA A 20 10.57 -11.59 34.15
N ILE A 21 9.84 -12.70 34.04
CA ILE A 21 9.05 -13.26 35.14
C ILE A 21 9.55 -14.69 35.35
N ALA A 22 10.10 -14.93 36.54
CA ALA A 22 10.50 -16.23 37.05
C ALA A 22 9.55 -16.62 38.19
N ILE A 23 9.05 -17.86 38.20
CA ILE A 23 8.45 -18.52 39.36
C ILE A 23 8.96 -19.98 39.37
N GLY A 24 9.74 -20.35 40.39
CA GLY A 24 10.08 -21.75 40.73
C GLY A 24 8.89 -22.45 41.40
N GLY A 25 8.85 -23.74 41.73
CA GLY A 25 9.74 -24.89 41.73
C GLY A 25 9.03 -25.98 42.56
N GLY A 26 9.27 -27.28 42.32
CA GLY A 26 8.93 -28.35 43.29
C GLY A 26 8.19 -29.61 42.78
N SER A 27 8.98 -30.62 42.40
CA SER A 27 8.92 -32.08 42.71
C SER A 27 7.68 -32.97 42.47
N LEU A 28 7.87 -33.90 41.49
CA LEU A 28 7.71 -35.38 41.48
C LEU A 28 6.41 -36.06 41.96
N LEU A 29 5.70 -36.73 41.03
CA LEU A 29 5.13 -38.08 41.20
C LEU A 29 5.09 -38.81 39.84
N ALA A 30 5.61 -40.03 39.79
CA ALA A 30 5.61 -40.89 38.62
C ALA A 30 4.27 -41.62 38.45
N ALA A 31 3.74 -41.66 37.23
CA ALA A 31 2.70 -42.60 36.83
C ALA A 31 2.97 -43.05 35.38
N THR A 32 3.24 -44.34 35.23
CA THR A 32 3.35 -45.04 33.94
C THR A 32 1.98 -45.12 33.27
N GLY A 33 1.88 -44.62 32.03
CA GLY A 33 0.65 -44.69 31.23
C GLY A 33 0.95 -44.66 29.74
N ALA A 34 0.26 -45.51 29.00
CA ALA A 34 0.50 -45.93 27.62
C ALA A 34 0.72 -44.82 26.57
N ALA A 35 1.49 -45.19 25.54
CA ALA A 35 1.70 -44.45 24.31
C ALA A 35 0.38 -44.06 23.62
N GLN A 36 0.28 -42.78 23.24
CA GLN A 36 -0.58 -42.34 22.16
C GLN A 36 0.20 -41.33 21.33
N ALA A 37 0.50 -41.69 20.08
CA ALA A 37 1.16 -40.81 19.12
C ALA A 37 0.28 -39.57 18.88
N ALA A 38 0.76 -38.41 19.32
CA ALA A 38 0.16 -37.12 19.02
C ALA A 38 0.57 -36.73 17.59
N THR A 39 -0.43 -36.58 16.73
CA THR A 39 -0.32 -35.95 15.40
C THR A 39 0.30 -34.55 15.53
N PRO A 40 1.15 -34.09 14.60
CA PRO A 40 1.56 -32.70 14.56
C PRO A 40 0.31 -31.84 14.36
N ALA A 41 0.02 -30.96 15.32
CA ALA A 41 -0.94 -29.89 15.14
C ALA A 41 -0.33 -28.87 14.17
N ASP A 42 -0.95 -28.74 13.00
CA ASP A 42 -0.70 -27.65 12.06
C ASP A 42 -1.03 -26.32 12.73
N ASN A 43 -0.01 -25.68 13.31
CA ASN A 43 -0.07 -24.28 13.70
C ASN A 43 0.21 -23.42 12.46
N THR A 44 -0.73 -23.38 11.50
CA THR A 44 -0.69 -22.40 10.41
C THR A 44 -1.27 -21.07 10.90
N SER A 45 -0.52 -20.40 11.76
CA SER A 45 -0.60 -18.93 11.89
C SER A 45 0.56 -18.35 11.07
N GLY A 46 0.48 -18.53 9.75
CA GLY A 46 1.29 -17.79 8.80
C GLY A 46 0.44 -16.67 8.26
N ALA A 47 0.85 -15.42 8.50
CA ALA A 47 0.37 -14.30 7.69
C ALA A 47 0.48 -14.67 6.20
N PRO A 48 -0.44 -14.24 5.32
CA PRO A 48 -0.33 -14.54 3.91
C PRO A 48 0.99 -13.95 3.43
N SER A 49 1.99 -14.82 3.24
CA SER A 49 3.14 -14.50 2.43
C SER A 49 2.55 -14.28 1.05
N HIS A 50 2.60 -13.04 0.55
CA HIS A 50 2.21 -12.70 -0.82
C HIS A 50 3.23 -13.31 -1.80
N ALA A 51 3.31 -14.64 -1.81
CA ALA A 51 3.90 -15.41 -2.87
C ALA A 51 2.92 -15.30 -4.04
N GLN A 52 3.26 -14.40 -4.96
CA GLN A 52 2.65 -14.30 -6.28
C GLN A 52 2.54 -15.72 -6.84
N ALA A 53 1.33 -16.27 -6.89
CA ALA A 53 1.10 -17.55 -7.53
C ALA A 53 1.46 -17.38 -9.00
N ALA A 54 2.58 -17.98 -9.42
CA ALA A 54 3.00 -18.00 -10.80
C ALA A 54 1.90 -18.66 -11.64
N GLY A 55 1.09 -17.86 -12.33
CA GLY A 55 0.07 -18.39 -13.23
C GLY A 55 -0.97 -17.40 -13.76
N ALA A 56 -1.36 -16.39 -12.99
CA ALA A 56 -2.22 -15.32 -13.49
C ALA A 56 -1.88 -14.01 -12.79
N GLY A 57 -1.70 -12.94 -13.57
CA GLY A 57 -1.59 -11.59 -13.01
C GLY A 57 -2.85 -11.22 -12.22
N ILE A 58 -2.80 -10.10 -11.51
CA ILE A 58 -3.99 -9.52 -10.87
C ILE A 58 -4.95 -9.00 -11.96
N SER A 59 -6.24 -9.30 -11.85
CA SER A 59 -7.22 -8.77 -12.82
C SER A 59 -7.51 -7.29 -12.56
N ARG A 60 -7.97 -6.58 -13.60
CA ARG A 60 -8.41 -5.17 -13.47
C ARG A 60 -9.53 -5.00 -12.45
N ASP A 61 -10.51 -5.90 -12.44
CA ASP A 61 -11.61 -5.87 -11.48
C ASP A 61 -11.12 -6.02 -10.05
N GLU A 62 -10.13 -6.90 -9.80
CA GLU A 62 -9.51 -7.05 -8.48
C GLU A 62 -8.73 -5.79 -8.09
N ILE A 63 -8.00 -5.16 -9.01
CA ILE A 63 -7.33 -3.87 -8.76
C ILE A 63 -8.33 -2.82 -8.27
N ILE A 64 -9.46 -2.66 -8.98
CA ILE A 64 -10.49 -1.68 -8.60
C ILE A 64 -11.13 -2.04 -7.27
N LYS A 65 -11.45 -3.32 -7.05
CA LYS A 65 -12.02 -3.79 -5.78
C LYS A 65 -11.10 -3.49 -4.60
N ARG A 66 -9.80 -3.72 -4.75
CA ARG A 66 -8.79 -3.39 -3.73
C ARG A 66 -8.71 -1.89 -3.49
N ALA A 67 -8.71 -1.08 -4.56
CA ALA A 67 -8.70 0.37 -4.42
C ALA A 67 -9.91 0.89 -3.62
N GLU A 68 -11.12 0.38 -3.89
CA GLU A 68 -12.34 0.72 -3.15
C GLU A 68 -12.31 0.25 -1.70
N ASP A 69 -11.86 -0.98 -1.46
CA ASP A 69 -11.67 -1.53 -0.11
C ASP A 69 -10.69 -0.69 0.72
N ARG A 70 -9.60 -0.22 0.08
CA ARG A 70 -8.62 0.66 0.72
C ARG A 70 -9.23 1.98 1.17
N MET A 71 -10.03 2.63 0.32
CA MET A 71 -10.69 3.89 0.68
C MET A 71 -11.67 3.70 1.83
N ALA A 72 -12.40 2.59 1.86
CA ALA A 72 -13.36 2.30 2.92
C ALA A 72 -12.69 2.06 4.28
N LYS A 73 -11.53 1.38 4.31
CA LYS A 73 -10.88 0.97 5.56
C LYS A 73 -9.80 1.92 6.06
N ALA A 74 -9.20 2.71 5.18
CA ALA A 74 -8.18 3.69 5.52
C ALA A 74 -8.60 5.07 4.99
N PRO A 75 -9.60 5.74 5.61
CA PRO A 75 -10.19 6.93 5.02
C PRO A 75 -9.28 8.15 5.05
N TYR A 76 -8.13 8.16 5.74
CA TYR A 76 -7.27 9.34 5.88
C TYR A 76 -5.89 9.16 5.25
N TYR A 77 -5.39 10.24 4.66
CA TYR A 77 -4.07 10.29 4.03
C TYR A 77 -2.97 10.64 5.03
N SER A 78 -1.81 10.00 4.92
CA SER A 78 -0.62 10.30 5.71
C SER A 78 0.65 10.13 4.88
N GLN A 79 1.42 11.21 4.74
CA GLN A 79 2.70 11.18 4.05
C GLN A 79 3.80 10.71 5.03
N GLY A 80 4.32 9.49 4.82
CA GLY A 80 5.44 8.93 5.59
C GLY A 80 5.11 8.42 7.00
N GLN A 81 5.82 7.36 7.43
CA GLN A 81 5.75 6.73 8.76
C GLN A 81 4.39 6.17 9.19
N ASP A 82 3.52 5.84 8.23
CA ASP A 82 2.25 5.22 8.54
C ASP A 82 1.79 4.24 7.46
N TYR A 83 1.20 3.12 7.91
CA TYR A 83 0.94 1.96 7.06
C TYR A 83 -0.49 1.43 7.23
N PHE A 84 -1.00 0.80 6.18
CA PHE A 84 -2.17 -0.07 6.21
C PHE A 84 -1.84 -1.30 5.38
N GLU A 85 -1.97 -2.47 6.02
CA GLU A 85 -1.64 -3.78 5.45
C GLU A 85 -0.26 -3.79 4.76
N ASP A 86 0.76 -3.25 5.44
CA ASP A 86 2.15 -3.10 4.99
C ASP A 86 2.40 -2.06 3.88
N TYR A 87 1.39 -1.38 3.34
CA TYR A 87 1.56 -0.31 2.35
C TYR A 87 1.48 1.07 3.00
N ARG A 88 2.30 2.02 2.53
CA ARG A 88 2.23 3.42 3.00
C ARG A 88 0.83 3.99 2.79
N ARG A 89 0.40 4.93 3.65
CA ARG A 89 -0.89 5.64 3.50
C ARG A 89 -0.79 6.94 2.71
N ASP A 90 0.08 6.93 1.70
CA ASP A 90 0.23 8.01 0.73
C ASP A 90 -0.35 7.59 -0.64
N CYS A 91 -0.26 8.49 -1.64
CA CYS A 91 -0.86 8.29 -2.95
C CYS A 91 -0.25 7.08 -3.69
N SER A 92 1.08 6.95 -3.61
CA SER A 92 1.81 5.84 -4.22
C SER A 92 1.62 4.50 -3.48
N GLY A 93 1.45 4.53 -2.16
CA GLY A 93 1.12 3.36 -1.36
C GLY A 93 -0.31 2.88 -1.60
N PHE A 94 -1.25 3.79 -1.88
CA PHE A 94 -2.58 3.46 -2.34
C PHE A 94 -2.57 2.69 -3.67
N VAL A 95 -1.85 3.19 -4.68
CA VAL A 95 -1.74 2.51 -5.99
C VAL A 95 -1.02 1.17 -5.84
N SER A 96 0.05 1.11 -5.04
CA SER A 96 0.77 -0.15 -4.75
C SER A 96 -0.13 -1.19 -4.08
N TYR A 97 -0.99 -0.76 -3.14
CA TYR A 97 -1.98 -1.63 -2.50
C TYR A 97 -2.99 -2.14 -3.53
N ALA A 98 -3.55 -1.25 -4.38
CA ALA A 98 -4.51 -1.62 -5.41
C ALA A 98 -3.93 -2.66 -6.38
N TRP A 99 -2.69 -2.46 -6.83
CA TRP A 99 -1.98 -3.41 -7.70
C TRP A 99 -1.45 -4.65 -7.01
N ASN A 100 -1.49 -4.70 -5.67
CA ASN A 100 -0.84 -5.73 -4.89
C ASN A 100 0.64 -5.93 -5.30
N SER A 101 1.35 -4.83 -5.52
CA SER A 101 2.73 -4.85 -6.05
C SER A 101 3.80 -5.07 -4.97
N GLY A 102 3.40 -5.33 -3.72
CA GLY A 102 4.27 -5.52 -2.57
C GLY A 102 4.45 -4.25 -1.71
N GLY A 103 4.44 -4.43 -0.39
CA GLY A 103 4.71 -3.38 0.59
C GLY A 103 6.22 -3.10 0.74
N PRO A 104 6.64 -1.85 1.05
CA PRO A 104 5.80 -0.72 1.42
C PRO A 104 5.19 0.06 0.24
N GLY A 105 5.41 -0.42 -0.99
CA GLY A 105 5.06 0.25 -2.23
C GLY A 105 6.16 1.16 -2.76
N GLU A 106 6.04 1.55 -4.02
CA GLU A 106 6.97 2.43 -4.72
C GLU A 106 6.72 3.91 -4.42
N ALA A 107 7.66 4.80 -4.74
CA ALA A 107 7.35 6.22 -4.85
C ALA A 107 6.72 6.49 -6.23
N SER A 108 5.90 7.54 -6.36
CA SER A 108 5.15 7.82 -7.60
C SER A 108 6.02 7.87 -8.87
N PHE A 109 7.26 8.35 -8.75
CA PHE A 109 8.21 8.45 -9.86
C PHE A 109 9.09 7.21 -10.09
N THR A 110 9.03 6.19 -9.22
CA THR A 110 9.89 5.00 -9.32
C THR A 110 9.23 3.79 -9.95
N PHE A 111 7.90 3.78 -10.14
CA PHE A 111 7.17 2.64 -10.72
C PHE A 111 7.71 2.17 -12.07
N VAL A 112 7.99 3.08 -13.00
CA VAL A 112 8.54 2.72 -14.32
C VAL A 112 10.04 2.40 -14.23
N PRO A 113 10.90 3.26 -13.63
CA PRO A 113 12.33 2.95 -13.49
C PRO A 113 12.66 1.63 -12.78
N ASN A 114 11.82 1.21 -11.82
CA ASN A 114 12.01 -0.04 -11.08
C ASN A 114 11.37 -1.26 -11.78
N GLY A 115 10.74 -1.08 -12.95
CA GLY A 115 10.11 -2.17 -13.70
C GLY A 115 8.81 -2.70 -13.09
N VAL A 116 8.18 -1.95 -12.18
CA VAL A 116 6.85 -2.29 -11.63
C VAL A 116 5.75 -2.00 -12.66
N ALA A 117 5.92 -0.93 -13.45
CA ALA A 117 5.01 -0.51 -14.50
C ALA A 117 5.75 -0.16 -15.80
N HIS A 118 5.01 0.11 -16.87
CA HIS A 118 5.50 0.70 -18.11
C HIS A 118 4.62 1.89 -18.52
N ASN A 119 5.17 2.83 -19.29
CA ASN A 119 4.38 3.91 -19.88
C ASN A 119 3.45 3.38 -20.97
N ILE A 120 2.26 3.97 -21.06
CA ILE A 120 1.27 3.71 -22.11
C ILE A 120 0.78 5.03 -22.72
N ALA A 121 0.12 4.98 -23.88
CA ALA A 121 -0.55 6.15 -24.43
C ALA A 121 -1.83 6.48 -23.65
N TRP A 122 -2.29 7.74 -23.71
CA TRP A 122 -3.53 8.16 -23.06
C TRP A 122 -4.74 7.40 -23.58
N GLU A 123 -4.73 7.06 -24.87
CA GLU A 123 -5.79 6.36 -25.57
C GLU A 123 -5.84 4.87 -25.22
N GLU A 124 -4.78 4.35 -24.58
CA GLU A 124 -4.70 2.98 -24.09
C GLU A 124 -5.16 2.84 -22.64
N LEU A 125 -5.43 3.95 -21.93
CA LEU A 125 -5.88 3.93 -20.55
C LEU A 125 -7.15 3.10 -20.40
N GLN A 126 -7.18 2.35 -19.31
CA GLN A 126 -8.15 1.30 -19.10
C GLN A 126 -8.27 1.11 -17.56
N PRO A 127 -9.43 0.68 -17.02
CA PRO A 127 -9.63 0.56 -15.56
C PRO A 127 -8.52 -0.23 -14.86
N GLY A 128 -7.94 0.32 -13.80
CA GLY A 128 -6.82 -0.25 -13.07
C GLY A 128 -5.44 0.24 -13.53
N ASP A 129 -5.33 1.01 -14.62
CA ASP A 129 -4.12 1.76 -14.94
C ASP A 129 -3.97 2.99 -14.03
N ALA A 130 -2.81 3.66 -14.06
CA ALA A 130 -2.58 4.87 -13.28
C ALA A 130 -2.08 6.02 -14.17
N VAL A 131 -2.24 7.24 -13.69
CA VAL A 131 -1.57 8.42 -14.26
C VAL A 131 -0.68 9.00 -13.17
N THR A 132 0.60 9.17 -13.46
CA THR A 132 1.60 9.64 -12.51
C THR A 132 2.18 11.00 -12.92
N GLY A 133 2.91 11.59 -11.99
CA GLY A 133 3.68 12.79 -12.15
C GLY A 133 4.72 12.93 -11.03
N PRO A 134 5.49 14.03 -10.98
CA PRO A 134 6.65 14.14 -10.10
C PRO A 134 6.34 13.92 -8.60
N ASN A 135 5.15 14.32 -8.15
CA ASN A 135 4.78 14.32 -6.73
C ASN A 135 3.47 13.59 -6.43
N HIS A 136 2.79 13.04 -7.45
CA HIS A 136 1.44 12.50 -7.28
C HIS A 136 1.11 11.41 -8.28
N ILE A 137 0.18 10.53 -7.90
CA ILE A 137 -0.30 9.43 -8.75
C ILE A 137 -1.75 9.14 -8.42
N VAL A 138 -2.54 8.84 -9.46
CA VAL A 138 -3.97 8.52 -9.36
C VAL A 138 -4.27 7.23 -10.09
N LEU A 139 -5.22 6.45 -9.59
CA LEU A 139 -5.69 5.22 -10.23
C LEU A 139 -6.91 5.51 -11.10
N VAL A 140 -6.95 5.00 -12.32
CA VAL A 140 -8.10 5.09 -13.21
C VAL A 140 -9.12 4.01 -12.84
N LYS A 141 -10.31 4.42 -12.40
CA LYS A 141 -11.45 3.52 -12.15
C LYS A 141 -12.26 3.27 -13.40
N ALA A 142 -12.50 4.30 -14.20
CA ALA A 142 -13.26 4.19 -15.44
C ALA A 142 -12.77 5.18 -16.49
N VAL A 143 -12.95 4.83 -17.77
CA VAL A 143 -12.81 5.72 -18.90
C VAL A 143 -14.19 5.95 -19.48
N ASN A 144 -14.63 7.20 -19.52
CA ASN A 144 -15.94 7.58 -20.00
C ASN A 144 -15.96 7.70 -21.54
N PRO A 145 -17.13 7.58 -22.19
CA PRO A 145 -17.24 7.68 -23.65
C PRO A 145 -16.76 9.01 -24.24
N ASP A 146 -16.73 10.09 -23.46
CA ASP A 146 -16.24 11.40 -23.84
C ASP A 146 -14.72 11.58 -23.64
N GLY A 147 -14.02 10.54 -23.19
CA GLY A 147 -12.58 10.56 -22.91
C GLY A 147 -12.18 11.12 -21.54
N SER A 148 -13.15 11.46 -20.68
CA SER A 148 -12.89 11.77 -19.27
C SER A 148 -12.70 10.50 -18.44
N PHE A 149 -12.26 10.67 -17.20
CA PHE A 149 -11.89 9.58 -16.30
C PHE A 149 -12.61 9.69 -14.97
N GLU A 150 -13.04 8.54 -14.44
CA GLU A 150 -13.31 8.39 -13.01
C GLU A 150 -12.02 7.88 -12.34
N LEU A 151 -11.60 8.54 -11.28
CA LEU A 151 -10.33 8.31 -10.62
C LEU A 151 -10.51 7.96 -9.15
N LEU A 152 -9.61 7.14 -8.63
CA LEU A 152 -9.47 6.87 -7.20
C LEU A 152 -8.10 7.35 -6.76
N GLU A 153 -8.04 8.06 -5.65
CA GLU A 153 -6.79 8.55 -5.08
C GLU A 153 -6.91 8.74 -3.58
N HIS A 154 -5.80 8.52 -2.88
CA HIS A 154 -5.69 8.92 -1.48
C HIS A 154 -5.06 10.30 -1.42
N GLY A 155 -5.82 11.27 -0.88
CA GLY A 155 -5.41 12.64 -0.52
C GLY A 155 -4.41 13.29 -1.47
N GLY A 156 -4.87 14.15 -2.39
CA GLY A 156 -4.07 14.88 -3.40
C GLY A 156 -2.86 15.67 -2.88
N GLY A 157 -1.84 14.96 -2.36
CA GLY A 157 -0.66 15.48 -1.71
C GLY A 157 -0.83 16.02 -0.27
N GLN A 158 -1.97 15.84 0.41
CA GLN A 158 -2.26 16.55 1.67
C GLN A 158 -2.53 15.64 2.89
N SER A 159 -1.65 15.70 3.89
CA SER A 159 -1.74 14.98 5.18
C SER A 159 -3.00 15.28 5.99
N GLY A 160 -3.57 14.26 6.62
CA GLY A 160 -4.68 14.36 7.57
C GLY A 160 -6.05 14.61 6.95
N LYS A 161 -6.15 14.72 5.63
CA LYS A 161 -7.43 14.83 4.92
C LYS A 161 -8.01 13.46 4.62
N GLU A 162 -9.34 13.38 4.64
CA GLU A 162 -10.05 12.21 4.14
C GLU A 162 -9.79 12.03 2.64
N ALA A 163 -9.66 10.78 2.21
CA ALA A 163 -9.49 10.41 0.81
C ALA A 163 -10.74 10.82 0.02
N PRO A 164 -10.61 11.46 -1.14
CA PRO A 164 -11.74 11.51 -2.06
C PRO A 164 -12.12 10.08 -2.49
N ASN A 165 -13.40 9.73 -2.37
CA ASN A 165 -13.87 8.37 -2.69
C ASN A 165 -13.88 8.08 -4.19
N THR A 166 -14.06 9.09 -5.04
CA THR A 166 -13.97 9.03 -6.51
C THR A 166 -13.88 10.47 -7.02
N ARG A 167 -13.12 10.71 -8.08
CA ARG A 167 -12.99 12.03 -8.72
C ARG A 167 -13.13 11.92 -10.24
N HIS A 168 -14.01 12.72 -10.81
CA HIS A 168 -14.07 12.91 -12.25
C HIS A 168 -12.97 13.88 -12.71
N ALA A 169 -12.28 13.60 -13.82
CA ALA A 169 -11.35 14.53 -14.44
C ALA A 169 -11.16 14.27 -15.94
N THR A 170 -10.87 15.33 -16.67
CA THR A 170 -10.38 15.28 -18.05
C THR A 170 -8.87 15.11 -18.12
N LYS A 171 -8.35 14.74 -19.29
CA LYS A 171 -6.90 14.70 -19.59
C LYS A 171 -6.23 16.05 -19.30
N ASP A 172 -6.83 17.15 -19.76
CA ASP A 172 -6.24 18.48 -19.60
C ASP A 172 -6.19 18.91 -18.12
N GLU A 173 -7.22 18.57 -17.34
CA GLU A 173 -7.22 18.82 -15.89
C GLU A 173 -6.13 18.04 -15.18
N LEU A 174 -5.94 16.75 -15.51
CA LEU A 174 -4.85 15.93 -14.96
C LEU A 174 -3.48 16.54 -15.26
N ILE A 175 -3.24 16.91 -16.53
CA ILE A 175 -1.99 17.55 -16.95
C ILE A 175 -1.78 18.87 -16.20
N SER A 176 -2.83 19.70 -16.06
CA SER A 176 -2.75 20.99 -15.34
C SER A 176 -2.38 20.82 -13.86
N GLN A 177 -2.65 19.66 -13.28
CA GLN A 177 -2.35 19.31 -11.89
C GLN A 177 -0.99 18.62 -11.73
N GLY A 178 -0.22 18.52 -12.81
CA GLY A 178 1.10 17.88 -12.80
C GLY A 178 1.04 16.35 -12.78
N VAL A 179 -0.07 15.76 -13.21
CA VAL A 179 -0.26 14.31 -13.36
C VAL A 179 -0.49 14.02 -14.85
N GLY A 180 0.59 13.66 -15.56
CA GLY A 180 0.62 13.70 -17.03
C GLY A 180 1.11 12.43 -17.71
N GLU A 181 1.50 11.42 -16.95
CA GLU A 181 2.20 10.23 -17.45
C GLU A 181 1.37 8.97 -17.21
N PRO A 182 0.61 8.49 -18.22
CA PRO A 182 -0.10 7.22 -18.13
C PRO A 182 0.86 6.04 -17.99
N ILE A 183 0.57 5.16 -17.03
CA ILE A 183 1.35 3.95 -16.76
C ILE A 183 0.44 2.75 -16.51
N ARG A 184 0.93 1.56 -16.87
CA ARG A 184 0.27 0.28 -16.65
C ARG A 184 1.12 -0.64 -15.81
N TYR A 185 0.51 -1.25 -14.80
CA TYR A 185 1.17 -2.26 -13.96
C TYR A 185 1.56 -3.49 -14.77
N ASN A 186 2.80 -3.97 -14.62
CA ASN A 186 3.30 -5.12 -15.35
C ASN A 186 2.69 -6.45 -14.87
N GLY A 187 2.13 -6.48 -13.66
CA GLY A 187 1.50 -7.68 -13.09
C GLY A 187 0.02 -7.82 -13.38
N VAL A 188 -0.59 -6.95 -14.21
CA VAL A 188 -2.00 -7.09 -14.61
C VAL A 188 -2.16 -8.25 -15.61
N GLY A 189 -3.19 -9.08 -15.43
CA GLY A 189 -3.46 -10.29 -16.22
C GLY A 189 -4.90 -10.41 -16.69
#